data_AF-A0A7L4GCP3-F1
#
_entry.id   AF-A0A7L4GCP3-F1
#
_cell.length_a   1.000
_cell.length_b   1.000
_cell.length_c   1.000
_cell.angle_alpha   90.00
_cell.angle_beta   90.00
_cell.angle_gamma   90.00
#
_symmetry.space_group_name_H-M   'P 1'
#
loop_
_entity.id
_entity.type
_entity.pdbx_description
1 polymer ?
#
loop_
_entity_poly.entity_id
_entity_poly.type
_entity_poly.pdbx_seq_one_letter_code
_entity_poly.pdbx_strand_id
1 'polypeptide(L)' 'LNKILQNPTRYFWIGLSMPSAGKGWIWLNGSRLDQSQFQLSPWDGGRRCGVLRGDRIISDNCSWACQWICQKKVTQL' A
#
# COMPACT_ATOMS: atom_id res chain seq x y z
N LEU A 1 15.01 7.52 -10.07
CA LEU A 1 14.16 6.52 -9.38
C LEU A 1 14.71 5.13 -9.70
N ASN A 2 15.14 4.34 -8.72
CA ASN A 2 15.82 3.05 -8.95
C ASN A 2 14.95 2.11 -9.82
N LYS A 3 15.52 1.49 -10.86
CA LYS A 3 14.84 0.54 -11.77
C LYS A 3 14.10 -0.59 -11.05
N ILE A 4 14.57 -0.99 -9.86
CA ILE A 4 13.96 -2.01 -9.00
C ILE A 4 12.54 -1.61 -8.54
N LEU A 5 12.26 -0.31 -8.39
CA LEU A 5 10.95 0.19 -7.98
C LEU A 5 9.95 0.30 -9.13
N GLN A 6 10.38 0.16 -10.39
CA GLN A 6 9.46 0.22 -11.54
C GLN A 6 8.75 -1.12 -11.81
N ASN A 7 9.31 -2.24 -11.35
CA ASN A 7 8.63 -3.53 -11.36
C ASN A 7 9.11 -4.41 -10.18
N PRO A 8 8.67 -4.09 -8.95
CA PRO A 8 9.08 -4.82 -7.77
C PRO A 8 8.54 -6.26 -7.82
N THR A 9 9.42 -7.23 -8.00
CA THR A 9 9.08 -8.67 -7.86
C THR A 9 8.90 -9.07 -6.39
N ARG A 10 9.41 -8.24 -5.47
CA ARG A 10 9.26 -8.37 -4.02
C ARG A 10 8.02 -7.63 -3.52
N TYR A 11 7.56 -8.05 -2.35
CA TYR A 11 6.44 -7.46 -1.63
C TYR A 11 6.94 -6.31 -0.76
N PHE A 12 6.39 -5.12 -0.96
CA PHE A 12 6.70 -3.96 -0.14
C PHE A 12 5.46 -3.47 0.58
N TRP A 13 5.53 -3.39 1.91
CA TRP A 13 4.55 -2.63 2.68
C TRP A 13 4.57 -1.18 2.21
N ILE A 14 3.37 -0.66 1.97
CA ILE A 14 3.13 0.77 1.77
C ILE A 14 2.23 1.26 2.90
N GLY A 15 2.19 2.57 3.12
CA GLY A 15 1.41 3.18 4.20
C GLY A 15 -0.10 3.15 3.97
N LEU A 16 -0.66 2.06 3.45
CA LEU A 16 -2.07 1.90 3.15
C LEU A 16 -2.67 0.82 4.07
N SER A 17 -3.80 1.11 4.70
CA SER A 17 -4.47 0.18 5.59
C SER A 17 -5.99 0.32 5.56
N MET A 18 -6.66 -0.65 6.16
CA MET A 18 -8.10 -0.76 6.27
C MET A 18 -8.49 -0.78 7.76
N PRO A 19 -8.90 0.36 8.35
CA PRO A 19 -9.02 0.51 9.81
C PRO A 19 -10.19 -0.29 10.44
N SER A 20 -11.15 -0.78 9.66
CA SER A 20 -12.25 -1.67 10.10
C SER A 20 -13.02 -2.19 8.89
N ALA A 21 -13.76 -3.30 9.07
CA ALA A 21 -14.64 -3.85 8.03
C ALA A 21 -15.57 -2.77 7.46
N GLY A 22 -15.41 -2.45 6.18
CA GLY A 22 -16.31 -1.56 5.44
C GLY A 22 -15.96 -0.07 5.41
N LYS A 23 -14.91 0.42 6.08
CA LYS A 23 -14.54 1.87 6.04
C LYS A 23 -13.64 2.29 4.87
N GLY A 24 -13.27 1.35 4.00
CA GLY A 24 -12.42 1.58 2.85
C GLY A 24 -10.93 1.80 3.21
N TRP A 25 -10.11 1.93 2.17
CA TRP A 25 -8.67 2.07 2.28
C TRP A 25 -8.23 3.50 2.63
N ILE A 26 -7.31 3.62 3.59
CA ILE A 26 -6.81 4.89 4.13
C ILE A 26 -5.29 4.85 4.19
N TRP A 27 -4.66 5.95 3.78
CA TRP A 27 -3.22 6.18 3.89
C TRP A 27 -2.82 6.59 5.32
N LEU A 28 -1.56 6.39 5.70
CA LEU A 28 -1.04 6.75 7.03
C LEU A 28 -1.22 8.23 7.40
N ASN A 29 -1.37 9.12 6.42
CA ASN A 29 -1.64 10.55 6.62
C ASN A 29 -3.16 10.86 6.80
N GLY A 30 -4.01 9.85 6.81
CA GLY A 30 -5.47 9.96 6.94
C GLY A 30 -6.23 10.20 5.63
N SER A 31 -5.55 10.37 4.49
CA SER A 31 -6.24 10.54 3.20
C SER A 31 -6.83 9.21 2.70
N ARG A 32 -7.92 9.28 1.94
CA ARG A 32 -8.52 8.10 1.31
C ARG A 32 -7.75 7.71 0.05
N LEU A 33 -7.74 6.43 -0.27
CA LEU A 33 -7.22 5.96 -1.56
C LEU A 33 -8.14 6.39 -2.70
N ASP A 34 -7.56 6.96 -3.75
CA ASP A 34 -8.26 7.14 -5.03
C ASP A 34 -8.24 5.83 -5.82
N GLN A 35 -9.36 5.11 -5.80
CA GLN A 35 -9.49 3.81 -6.48
C GLN A 35 -9.52 3.93 -8.00
N SER A 36 -9.71 5.13 -8.57
CA SER A 36 -9.64 5.32 -10.02
C SER A 36 -8.22 5.17 -10.56
N GLN A 37 -7.21 5.40 -9.71
CA GLN A 37 -5.79 5.37 -10.08
C GLN A 37 -5.10 4.04 -9.74
N PHE A 38 -5.67 3.23 -8.85
CA PHE A 38 -5.04 2.01 -8.34
C PHE A 38 -5.97 0.81 -8.44
N GLN A 39 -5.52 -0.23 -9.18
CA GLN A 39 -6.20 -1.51 -9.18
C GLN A 39 -5.95 -2.25 -7.86
N LEU A 40 -7.00 -2.39 -7.07
CA LEU A 40 -7.01 -3.21 -5.87
C LEU A 40 -7.50 -4.61 -6.19
N SER A 41 -6.86 -5.62 -5.60
CA SER A 41 -7.46 -6.95 -5.52
C SER A 41 -8.73 -6.91 -4.63
N PRO A 42 -9.77 -7.72 -4.94
CA PRO A 42 -10.95 -7.84 -4.09
C PRO A 42 -10.59 -8.14 -2.63
N TRP A 43 -11.30 -7.54 -1.69
CA TRP A 43 -11.07 -7.82 -0.28
C TRP A 43 -11.60 -9.21 0.10
N ASP A 44 -10.72 -10.04 0.65
CA ASP A 44 -10.97 -11.38 1.19
C ASP A 44 -11.49 -11.44 2.65
N GLY A 45 -11.87 -10.31 3.26
CA GLY A 45 -12.41 -10.23 4.63
C GLY A 45 -11.37 -10.29 5.78
N GLY A 46 -10.10 -10.60 5.52
CA GLY A 46 -9.10 -10.81 6.58
C GLY A 46 -7.88 -9.91 6.51
N ARG A 47 -7.44 -9.57 5.29
CA ARG A 47 -6.21 -8.83 5.05
C ARG A 47 -6.47 -7.32 5.06
N ARG A 48 -5.68 -6.56 5.83
CA ARG A 48 -5.96 -5.15 6.13
C ARG A 48 -4.82 -4.18 5.83
N CYS A 49 -3.65 -4.67 5.43
CA CYS A 49 -2.51 -3.84 5.07
C CYS A 49 -2.21 -3.96 3.57
N GLY A 50 -1.90 -2.84 2.93
CA GLY A 50 -1.62 -2.77 1.51
C GLY A 50 -0.17 -3.09 1.19
N VAL A 51 0.04 -3.95 0.20
CA VAL A 51 1.35 -4.36 -0.31
C VAL A 51 1.47 -4.00 -1.78
N LEU A 52 2.58 -3.37 -2.16
CA LEU A 52 2.93 -3.13 -3.54
C LEU A 52 3.72 -4.33 -4.10
N ARG A 53 3.27 -4.85 -5.25
CA ARG A 53 3.98 -5.85 -6.04
C ARG A 53 3.72 -5.62 -7.53
N GLY A 54 4.79 -5.49 -8.31
CA GLY A 54 4.70 -5.06 -9.70
C GLY A 54 3.97 -3.72 -9.81
N ASP A 55 2.87 -3.71 -10.56
CA ASP A 55 1.99 -2.56 -10.82
C ASP A 55 0.71 -2.56 -9.98
N ARG A 56 0.59 -3.46 -8.99
CA ARG A 56 -0.65 -3.67 -8.23
C ARG A 56 -0.47 -3.46 -6.74
N ILE A 57 -1.56 -3.03 -6.12
CA ILE A 57 -1.72 -3.03 -4.67
C ILE A 57 -2.61 -4.22 -4.30
N ILE A 58 -2.08 -5.09 -3.43
CA ILE A 58 -2.83 -6.22 -2.88
C ILE A 58 -3.01 -6.04 -1.37
N SER A 59 -4.02 -6.69 -0.80
CA SER A 59 -4.14 -6.79 0.65
C SER A 59 -3.30 -7.96 1.17
N ASP A 60 -2.67 -7.77 2.33
CA ASP A 60 -2.05 -8.88 3.08
C ASP A 60 -2.22 -8.75 4.61
N ASN A 61 -1.82 -9.79 5.32
CA ASN A 61 -1.82 -9.85 6.77
C ASN A 61 -0.74 -8.90 7.33
N CYS A 62 -1.16 -7.90 8.09
CA CYS A 62 -0.28 -6.88 8.67
C CYS A 62 0.86 -7.44 9.54
N SER A 63 0.74 -8.66 10.05
CA SER A 63 1.80 -9.29 10.86
C SER A 63 2.92 -9.94 10.04
N TRP A 64 2.79 -10.00 8.71
CA TRP A 64 3.83 -10.58 7.85
C TRP A 64 5.08 -9.70 7.79
N ALA A 65 6.24 -10.35 7.88
CA ALA A 65 7.53 -9.71 7.68
C ALA A 65 7.71 -9.37 6.19
N CYS A 66 7.75 -8.08 5.87
CA CYS A 66 8.05 -7.58 4.53
C CYS A 66 8.88 -6.29 4.62
N GLN A 67 9.64 -6.00 3.55
CA GLN A 67 10.30 -4.71 3.40
C GLN A 67 9.25 -3.61 3.21
N TRP A 68 9.60 -2.34 3.43
CA TRP A 68 8.66 -1.21 3.31
C TRP A 68 9.24 -0.06 2.50
N ILE A 69 8.35 0.73 1.91
CA ILE A 69 8.68 1.96 1.19
C ILE A 69 8.13 3.14 2.01
N CYS A 70 9.00 4.10 2.33
CA CYS A 70 8.62 5.33 3.01
C CYS A 70 8.50 6.51 2.03
N GLN A 71 7.60 7.44 2.33
CA GLN A 71 7.49 8.73 1.64
C GLN A 71 7.82 9.86 2.63
N LYS A 72 8.59 10.84 2.18
CA LYS A 72 8.83 12.11 2.87
C LYS A 72 8.66 13.24 1.87
N LYS A 73 8.10 14.37 2.30
CA LYS A 73 8.07 15.59 1.49
C LYS A 73 9.49 16.15 1.36
N VAL A 74 9.84 16.62 0.16
CA VAL A 74 11.06 17.41 -0.02
C VAL A 74 10.83 18.75 0.69
N THR A 75 11.68 19.06 1.66
CA THR A 75 11.69 20.39 2.29
C THR A 75 12.73 21.20 1.52
N GLN A 76 12.30 22.27 0.83
CA GLN A 76 13.24 23.30 0.38
C GLN A 76 13.66 24.11 1.62
N LEU A 77 14.96 24.15 1.88
CA LEU A 77 15.57 25.00 2.90
C LEU A 77 15.71 26.43 2.36
#